data_AF-A0A434FCG5-F1
#
_entry.id   AF-A0A434FCG5-F1
#
_cell.length_a   1.000
_cell.length_b   1.000
_cell.length_c   1.000
_cell.angle_alpha   90.00
_cell.angle_beta   90.00
_cell.angle_gamma   90.00
#
_symmetry.space_group_name_H-M   'P 1'
#
loop_
_entity.id
_entity.type
_entity.pdbx_description
1 polymer ?
#
loop_
_entity_poly.entity_id
_entity_poly.type
_entity_poly.pdbx_seq_one_letter_code
_entity_poly.pdbx_strand_id
1 'polypeptide(L)'
;MSAPDRASDARVPVTVLTGFLGSGKTTVLNRLLREPSLAGAAVIVNEFGAVGLDHLLIEASEEQFTLLDNGCVCCTVRGDLVATLKELDRKSQAGETPPLSRVIIETTGLADPAPILHTLMAEAELMARFRIGGVVTTVDAVNGATTLARHSEAAKQIAVADRLLITKTDLVSNEALGGLRHRLEHLAPAVEQTVARNGEVELELLASLPADAAADVTRMAMRVTSAAAS
;
A
#
# COMPACT_ATOMS: atom_id res chain seq x y z
N MET A 1 -17.10 23.83 -7.55
CA MET A 1 -15.65 23.84 -7.83
C MET A 1 -15.32 22.49 -8.44
N SER A 2 -15.05 22.45 -9.76
CA SER A 2 -14.67 21.21 -10.44
C SER A 2 -13.28 20.77 -9.97
N ALA A 3 -13.11 19.46 -9.72
CA ALA A 3 -11.81 18.88 -9.42
C ALA A 3 -10.80 19.21 -10.54
N PRO A 4 -9.53 19.51 -10.22
CA PRO A 4 -8.52 19.83 -11.22
C PRO A 4 -8.33 18.67 -12.20
N ASP A 5 -7.98 19.03 -13.44
CA ASP A 5 -7.84 18.11 -14.57
C ASP A 5 -6.75 17.04 -14.30
N ARG A 6 -7.09 15.79 -14.57
CA ARG A 6 -6.50 14.59 -13.93
C ARG A 6 -5.21 14.09 -14.60
N ALA A 7 -4.88 14.63 -15.78
CA ALA A 7 -3.70 14.28 -16.57
C ALA A 7 -2.49 15.20 -16.34
N SER A 8 -2.59 16.21 -15.45
CA SER A 8 -1.56 17.24 -15.27
C SER A 8 -0.83 17.21 -13.92
N ASP A 9 -1.12 16.26 -13.02
CA ASP A 9 -0.37 16.14 -11.76
C ASP A 9 0.94 15.37 -12.00
N ALA A 10 2.04 16.11 -12.13
CA ALA A 10 3.38 15.58 -12.39
C ALA A 10 4.01 14.88 -11.17
N ARG A 11 3.33 14.81 -10.03
CA ARG A 11 3.85 14.13 -8.82
C ARG A 11 3.76 12.62 -8.93
N VAL A 12 4.77 11.95 -8.39
CA VAL A 12 4.88 10.49 -8.36
C VAL A 12 3.80 9.91 -7.43
N PRO A 13 2.91 9.02 -7.92
CA PRO A 13 1.90 8.40 -7.07
C PRO A 13 2.50 7.38 -6.10
N VAL A 14 2.07 7.44 -4.85
CA VAL A 14 2.44 6.52 -3.77
C VAL A 14 1.23 5.66 -3.38
N THR A 15 1.34 4.35 -3.54
CA THR A 15 0.33 3.38 -3.11
C THR A 15 0.77 2.71 -1.82
N VAL A 16 -0.09 2.65 -0.81
CA VAL A 16 0.17 1.90 0.42
C VAL A 16 -0.53 0.55 0.33
N LEU A 17 0.24 -0.54 0.31
CA LEU A 17 -0.26 -1.91 0.38
C LEU A 17 -0.22 -2.38 1.83
N THR A 18 -1.39 -2.58 2.43
CA THR A 18 -1.55 -3.03 3.82
C THR A 18 -2.49 -4.22 3.92
N GLY A 19 -2.74 -4.70 5.13
CA GLY A 19 -3.57 -5.86 5.41
C GLY A 19 -2.94 -6.78 6.44
N PHE A 20 -3.77 -7.55 7.15
CA PHE A 20 -3.35 -8.29 8.33
C PHE A 20 -2.28 -9.35 8.01
N LEU A 21 -1.59 -9.86 9.04
CA LEU A 21 -0.61 -10.96 8.90
C LEU A 21 -1.20 -12.12 8.09
N GLY A 22 -0.42 -12.62 7.12
CA GLY A 22 -0.83 -13.75 6.29
C GLY A 22 -1.91 -13.45 5.24
N SER A 23 -2.37 -12.20 5.09
CA SER A 23 -3.39 -11.82 4.10
C SER A 23 -2.93 -11.84 2.63
N GLY A 24 -1.66 -12.16 2.37
CA GLY A 24 -1.14 -12.32 1.01
C GLY A 24 -0.52 -11.07 0.39
N LYS A 25 -0.24 -10.01 1.16
CA LYS A 25 0.46 -8.79 0.70
C LYS A 25 1.69 -9.09 -0.17
N THR A 26 2.66 -9.83 0.36
CA THR A 26 3.90 -10.17 -0.34
C THR A 26 3.65 -10.97 -1.62
N THR A 27 2.65 -11.88 -1.63
CA THR A 27 2.24 -12.61 -2.83
C THR A 27 1.67 -11.68 -3.89
N VAL A 28 0.82 -10.74 -3.49
CA VAL A 28 0.24 -9.71 -4.37
C VAL A 28 1.35 -8.81 -4.92
N LEU A 29 2.25 -8.32 -4.05
CA LEU A 29 3.36 -7.46 -4.43
C LEU A 29 4.29 -8.14 -5.45
N ASN A 30 4.74 -9.37 -5.17
CA ASN A 30 5.60 -10.12 -6.06
C ASN A 30 4.96 -10.44 -7.41
N ARG A 31 3.62 -10.54 -7.46
CA ARG A 31 2.90 -10.68 -8.70
C ARG A 31 2.82 -9.37 -9.46
N LEU A 32 2.54 -8.27 -8.77
CA LEU A 32 2.48 -6.93 -9.35
C LEU A 32 3.81 -6.51 -10.00
N LEU A 33 4.94 -6.82 -9.37
CA LEU A 33 6.29 -6.53 -9.89
C LEU A 33 6.67 -7.31 -11.15
N ARG A 34 5.79 -8.17 -11.67
CA ARG A 34 5.99 -8.85 -12.96
C ARG A 34 5.19 -8.20 -14.08
N GLU A 35 4.34 -7.23 -13.77
CA GLU A 35 3.49 -6.57 -14.74
C GLU A 35 4.25 -5.44 -15.44
N PRO A 36 4.25 -5.39 -16.78
CA PRO A 36 4.94 -4.32 -17.52
C PRO A 36 4.47 -2.91 -17.13
N SER A 37 3.23 -2.77 -16.64
CA SER A 37 2.67 -1.52 -16.12
C SER A 37 3.37 -1.00 -14.86
N LEU A 38 4.14 -1.85 -14.16
CA LEU A 38 4.93 -1.47 -13.00
C LEU A 38 6.40 -1.16 -13.33
N ALA A 39 6.79 -1.21 -14.61
CA ALA A 39 8.12 -0.77 -15.01
C ALA A 39 8.42 0.65 -14.49
N GLY A 40 9.56 0.78 -13.80
CA GLY A 40 9.97 2.04 -13.16
C GLY A 40 9.29 2.35 -11.81
N ALA A 41 8.55 1.39 -11.23
CA ALA A 41 8.06 1.48 -9.87
C ALA A 41 9.19 1.24 -8.85
N ALA A 42 9.20 2.01 -7.76
CA ALA A 42 9.98 1.70 -6.57
C ALA A 42 9.11 1.01 -5.52
N VAL A 43 9.65 0.00 -4.84
CA VAL A 43 8.98 -0.69 -3.75
C VAL A 43 9.73 -0.49 -2.45
N ILE A 44 8.99 -0.09 -1.42
CA ILE A 44 9.48 0.06 -0.05
C ILE A 44 8.72 -0.94 0.82
N VAL A 45 9.40 -1.96 1.32
CA VAL A 45 8.82 -2.88 2.32
C VAL A 45 9.15 -2.32 3.70
N ASN A 46 8.12 -1.85 4.39
CA ASN A 46 8.27 -1.17 5.66
C ASN A 46 7.92 -2.09 6.83
N GLU A 47 8.95 -2.68 7.44
CA GLU A 47 8.84 -3.51 8.63
C GLU A 47 8.81 -2.71 9.94
N PHE A 48 7.70 -2.03 10.22
CA PHE A 48 7.48 -1.40 11.52
C PHE A 48 7.41 -2.44 12.65
N GLY A 49 8.44 -2.50 13.51
CA GLY A 49 8.35 -3.09 14.86
C GLY A 49 8.97 -4.48 15.08
N ALA A 50 9.64 -5.08 14.10
CA ALA A 50 10.52 -6.22 14.32
C ALA A 50 11.88 -5.92 13.70
N VAL A 51 12.93 -6.47 14.30
CA VAL A 51 14.33 -6.29 13.88
C VAL A 51 14.45 -6.38 12.35
N GLY A 52 15.07 -5.36 11.77
CA GLY A 52 15.15 -5.15 10.33
C GLY A 52 15.56 -6.42 9.59
N LEU A 53 14.71 -6.81 8.64
CA LEU A 53 15.08 -7.64 7.53
C LEU A 53 14.71 -6.87 6.27
N ASP A 54 15.77 -6.39 5.62
CA ASP A 54 16.01 -6.34 4.19
C ASP A 54 14.82 -6.76 3.33
N HIS A 55 14.44 -5.95 2.33
CA HIS A 55 14.11 -6.38 0.95
C HIS A 55 13.73 -5.14 0.12
N LEU A 56 14.74 -4.40 -0.35
CA LEU A 56 14.59 -3.51 -1.51
C LEU A 56 14.51 -4.39 -2.76
N LEU A 57 13.30 -4.82 -3.13
CA LEU A 57 13.04 -5.42 -4.43
C LEU A 57 13.03 -4.32 -5.49
N ILE A 58 14.21 -4.07 -6.04
CA ILE A 58 14.39 -3.51 -7.38
C ILE A 58 14.02 -4.65 -8.34
N GLU A 59 13.14 -4.37 -9.32
CA GLU A 59 12.81 -5.32 -10.37
C GLU A 59 14.09 -5.83 -11.04
N ALA A 60 14.35 -7.13 -10.91
CA ALA A 60 15.33 -7.81 -11.74
C ALA A 60 14.71 -8.04 -13.13
N SER A 61 14.84 -7.05 -14.02
CA SER A 61 15.74 -7.33 -15.14
C SER A 61 17.13 -7.43 -14.52
N GLU A 62 17.77 -8.59 -14.67
CA GLU A 62 19.07 -8.89 -14.09
C GLU A 62 20.01 -7.66 -14.13
N GLU A 63 20.64 -7.36 -12.97
CA GLU A 63 21.63 -6.29 -12.74
C GLU A 63 21.12 -4.93 -12.21
N GLN A 64 20.96 -4.81 -10.87
CA GLN A 64 21.65 -3.82 -10.00
C GLN A 64 20.96 -3.72 -8.63
N PHE A 65 21.50 -4.41 -7.63
CA PHE A 65 21.19 -4.18 -6.22
C PHE A 65 22.32 -3.35 -5.61
N THR A 66 22.02 -2.22 -4.97
CA THR A 66 22.97 -1.56 -4.06
C THR A 66 22.39 -1.62 -2.65
N LEU A 67 22.88 -2.59 -1.88
CA LEU A 67 22.69 -2.71 -0.43
C LEU A 67 23.48 -1.60 0.28
N LEU A 68 22.90 -1.05 1.35
CA LEU A 68 23.61 -0.20 2.31
C LEU A 68 23.46 -0.84 3.69
N ASP A 69 24.52 -1.46 4.19
CA ASP A 69 24.70 -1.78 5.61
C ASP A 69 24.69 -0.46 6.40
N ASN A 70 24.04 -0.35 7.57
CA ASN A 70 24.64 -0.51 8.90
C ASN A 70 23.54 -0.39 9.98
N GLY A 71 23.66 -1.17 11.06
CA GLY A 71 22.60 -1.48 12.02
C GLY A 71 22.16 -0.45 13.08
N CYS A 72 20.94 -0.72 13.58
CA CYS A 72 20.27 -0.31 14.83
C CYS A 72 19.95 1.19 15.09
N VAL A 73 18.67 1.50 15.40
CA VAL A 73 18.18 2.22 16.62
C VAL A 73 16.67 2.53 16.54
N CYS A 74 15.91 2.19 17.59
CA CYS A 74 14.44 2.26 17.66
C CYS A 74 13.83 3.65 17.95
N CYS A 75 14.40 4.74 17.42
CA CYS A 75 13.85 6.10 17.58
C CYS A 75 13.73 6.91 16.27
N THR A 76 13.95 6.30 15.10
CA THR A 76 14.05 6.97 13.77
C THR A 76 12.90 6.63 12.80
N VAL A 77 11.84 6.01 13.30
CA VAL A 77 10.79 5.32 12.52
C VAL A 77 10.05 6.18 11.47
N ARG A 78 9.87 7.48 11.70
CA ARG A 78 9.30 8.42 10.71
C ARG A 78 10.35 9.06 9.81
N GLY A 79 11.55 9.28 10.35
CA GLY A 79 12.68 9.86 9.61
C GLY A 79 13.15 8.94 8.47
N ASP A 80 13.09 7.63 8.70
CA ASP A 80 13.58 6.63 7.75
C ASP A 80 12.76 6.61 6.46
N LEU A 81 11.42 6.59 6.54
CA LEU A 81 10.56 6.64 5.34
C LEU A 81 10.76 7.94 4.54
N VAL A 82 10.84 9.08 5.23
CA VAL A 82 11.04 10.40 4.60
C VAL A 82 12.39 10.44 3.90
N ALA A 83 13.45 9.98 4.56
CA ALA A 83 14.78 9.91 3.99
C ALA A 83 14.84 8.99 2.76
N THR A 84 14.22 7.80 2.83
CA THR A 84 14.15 6.86 1.71
C THR A 84 13.46 7.48 0.50
N LEU A 85 12.30 8.12 0.68
CA LEU A 85 11.57 8.75 -0.41
C LEU A 85 12.35 9.91 -1.04
N LYS A 86 13.00 10.75 -0.22
CA LYS A 86 13.86 11.84 -0.71
C LYS A 86 15.05 11.32 -1.50
N GLU A 87 15.70 10.25 -1.04
CA GLU A 87 16.84 9.66 -1.73
C GLU A 87 16.42 9.00 -3.05
N LEU A 88 15.27 8.33 -3.10
CA LEU A 88 14.69 7.79 -4.34
C LEU A 88 14.43 8.90 -5.36
N ASP A 89 13.79 10.01 -4.95
CA ASP A 89 13.56 11.16 -5.84
C ASP A 89 14.89 11.75 -6.31
N ARG A 90 15.86 11.95 -5.41
CA ARG A 90 17.20 12.47 -5.74
C ARG A 90 17.89 11.61 -6.80
N LYS A 91 17.96 10.29 -6.60
CA LYS A 91 18.58 9.34 -7.55
C LYS A 91 17.87 9.34 -8.90
N SER A 92 16.54 9.42 -8.92
CA SER A 92 15.76 9.49 -10.15
C SER A 92 16.01 10.80 -10.90
N GLN A 93 16.02 11.94 -10.21
CA GLN A 93 16.31 13.26 -10.81
C GLN A 93 17.77 13.37 -11.31
N ALA A 94 18.71 12.69 -10.65
CA ALA A 94 20.10 12.64 -11.08
C ALA A 94 20.36 11.70 -12.26
N GLY A 95 19.35 10.91 -12.69
CA GLY A 95 19.51 9.90 -13.74
C GLY A 95 20.34 8.68 -13.31
N GLU A 96 20.56 8.50 -12.00
CA GLU A 96 21.24 7.32 -11.43
C GLU A 96 20.36 6.06 -11.48
N THR A 97 19.05 6.25 -11.64
CA THR A 97 18.04 5.19 -11.78
C THR A 97 17.05 5.57 -12.89
N PRO A 98 16.29 4.61 -13.46
CA PRO A 98 15.20 4.94 -14.37
C PRO A 98 14.22 5.99 -13.79
N PRO A 99 13.51 6.75 -14.64
CA PRO A 99 12.50 7.68 -14.18
C PRO A 99 11.46 6.99 -13.27
N LEU A 100 11.30 7.53 -12.07
CA LEU A 100 10.40 6.97 -11.06
C LEU A 100 8.96 7.20 -11.47
N SER A 101 8.27 6.13 -11.88
CA SER A 101 6.89 6.20 -12.36
C SER A 101 5.87 6.16 -11.21
N ARG A 102 6.21 5.45 -10.12
CA ARG A 102 5.39 5.31 -8.91
C ARG A 102 6.18 4.73 -7.73
N VAL A 103 5.60 4.82 -6.54
CA VAL A 103 6.09 4.13 -5.34
C VAL A 103 5.00 3.24 -4.75
N ILE A 104 5.38 2.02 -4.32
CA ILE A 104 4.53 1.12 -3.54
C ILE A 104 5.17 0.93 -2.16
N ILE A 105 4.42 1.20 -1.10
CA ILE A 105 4.84 1.00 0.28
C ILE A 105 4.07 -0.20 0.85
N GLU A 106 4.73 -1.33 1.07
CA GLU A 106 4.16 -2.44 1.84
C GLU A 106 4.32 -2.17 3.33
N THR A 107 3.25 -2.31 4.11
CA THR A 107 3.31 -2.21 5.58
C THR A 107 3.38 -3.61 6.21
N THR A 108 3.90 -3.76 7.43
CA THR A 108 3.75 -5.04 8.16
C THR A 108 2.30 -5.41 8.35
N GLY A 109 2.06 -6.70 8.58
CA GLY A 109 0.71 -7.21 8.86
C GLY A 109 0.08 -6.70 10.14
N LEU A 110 0.87 -6.16 11.07
CA LEU A 110 0.39 -5.59 12.34
C LEU A 110 0.45 -4.07 12.37
N ALA A 111 1.02 -3.44 11.34
CA ALA A 111 1.17 -1.99 11.32
C ALA A 111 -0.20 -1.31 11.20
N ASP A 112 -0.36 -0.26 12.00
CA ASP A 112 -1.36 0.78 11.74
C ASP A 112 -0.88 1.58 10.50
N PRO A 113 -1.68 1.69 9.43
CA PRO A 113 -1.31 2.49 8.26
C PRO A 113 -1.40 4.02 8.50
N ALA A 114 -2.08 4.48 9.55
CA ALA A 114 -2.29 5.91 9.81
C ALA A 114 -0.99 6.73 9.95
N PRO A 115 0.06 6.30 10.69
CA PRO A 115 1.30 7.06 10.81
C PRO A 115 2.05 7.25 9.48
N ILE A 116 1.99 6.25 8.58
CA ILE A 116 2.59 6.33 7.24
C ILE A 116 1.85 7.39 6.41
N LEU A 117 0.51 7.32 6.40
CA LEU A 117 -0.33 8.26 5.67
C LEU A 117 -0.15 9.69 6.20
N HIS A 118 -0.13 9.86 7.51
CA HIS A 118 0.14 11.16 8.14
C HIS A 118 1.50 11.72 7.75
N THR A 119 2.55 10.88 7.70
CA THR A 119 3.88 11.30 7.27
C THR A 119 3.87 11.78 5.82
N LEU A 120 3.23 11.03 4.91
CA LEU A 120 3.10 11.42 3.51
C LEU A 120 2.33 12.75 3.34
N MET A 121 1.35 13.03 4.21
CA MET A 121 0.51 14.24 4.16
C MET A 121 1.16 15.46 4.83
N ALA A 122 1.98 15.26 5.87
CA ALA A 122 2.49 16.33 6.71
C ALA A 122 3.85 16.88 6.24
N GLU A 123 4.63 16.12 5.47
CA GLU A 123 5.95 16.54 4.99
C GLU A 123 5.84 17.35 3.68
N ALA A 124 6.08 18.65 3.76
CA ALA A 124 5.92 19.58 2.63
C ALA A 124 6.76 19.21 1.41
N GLU A 125 8.02 18.79 1.60
CA GLU A 125 8.89 18.33 0.51
C GLU A 125 8.35 17.07 -0.17
N LEU A 126 7.79 16.12 0.61
CA LEU A 126 7.17 14.94 0.03
C LEU A 126 5.92 15.32 -0.77
N MET A 127 5.07 16.18 -0.23
CA MET A 127 3.84 16.64 -0.90
C MET A 127 4.09 17.40 -2.21
N ALA A 128 5.28 17.98 -2.38
CA ALA A 128 5.69 18.67 -3.61
C ALA A 128 6.10 17.70 -4.74
N ARG A 129 6.55 16.48 -4.40
CA ARG A 129 7.11 15.50 -5.35
C ARG A 129 6.26 14.24 -5.49
N PHE A 130 5.58 13.87 -4.43
CA PHE A 130 4.75 12.69 -4.32
C PHE A 130 3.30 13.08 -4.07
N ARG A 131 2.39 12.22 -4.53
CA ARG A 131 0.97 12.29 -4.20
C ARG A 131 0.53 10.94 -3.66
N ILE A 132 -0.35 10.94 -2.66
CA ILE A 132 -0.95 9.69 -2.21
C ILE A 132 -1.89 9.23 -3.32
N GLY A 133 -1.52 8.10 -3.91
CA GLY A 133 -2.36 7.37 -4.83
C GLY A 133 -3.53 6.74 -4.09
N GLY A 134 -3.22 5.98 -3.04
CA GLY A 134 -4.18 5.56 -2.02
C GLY A 134 -3.81 4.23 -1.39
N VAL A 135 -4.77 3.65 -0.67
CA VAL A 135 -4.54 2.50 0.22
C VAL A 135 -5.24 1.26 -0.29
N VAL A 136 -4.48 0.19 -0.41
CA VAL A 136 -4.95 -1.13 -0.83
C VAL A 136 -4.80 -2.07 0.33
N THR A 137 -5.91 -2.61 0.81
CA THR A 137 -5.92 -3.52 1.95
C THR A 137 -6.23 -4.93 1.51
N THR A 138 -5.27 -5.85 1.69
CA THR A 138 -5.49 -7.28 1.44
C THR A 138 -6.24 -7.93 2.59
N VAL A 139 -7.24 -8.76 2.26
CA VAL A 139 -8.06 -9.49 3.23
C VAL A 139 -8.04 -10.97 2.89
N ASP A 140 -7.60 -11.81 3.83
CA ASP A 140 -7.59 -13.27 3.68
C ASP A 140 -9.03 -13.81 3.64
N ALA A 141 -9.45 -14.47 2.56
CA ALA A 141 -10.79 -15.06 2.49
C ALA A 141 -11.03 -16.19 3.51
N VAL A 142 -9.99 -16.94 3.85
CA VAL A 142 -10.05 -18.08 4.78
C VAL A 142 -10.19 -17.58 6.21
N ASN A 143 -9.36 -16.61 6.60
CA ASN A 143 -9.24 -16.19 7.99
C ASN A 143 -9.89 -14.84 8.31
N GLY A 144 -10.27 -14.06 7.29
CA GLY A 144 -10.65 -12.65 7.42
C GLY A 144 -11.76 -12.40 8.42
N ALA A 145 -12.81 -13.22 8.43
CA ALA A 145 -13.90 -13.06 9.40
C ALA A 145 -13.43 -13.23 10.86
N THR A 146 -12.57 -14.22 11.12
CA THR A 146 -12.00 -14.45 12.45
C THR A 146 -11.02 -13.35 12.82
N THR A 147 -10.15 -12.96 11.88
CA THR A 147 -9.19 -11.87 12.06
C THR A 147 -9.89 -10.57 12.45
N LEU A 148 -10.95 -10.20 11.72
CA LEU A 148 -11.72 -8.99 11.98
C LEU A 148 -12.50 -9.01 13.30
N ALA A 149 -12.78 -10.19 13.85
CA ALA A 149 -13.44 -10.31 15.14
C ALA A 149 -12.45 -10.22 16.31
N ARG A 150 -11.18 -10.51 16.08
CA ARG A 150 -10.17 -10.68 17.14
C ARG A 150 -9.13 -9.56 17.19
N HIS A 151 -8.93 -8.84 16.09
CA HIS A 151 -7.84 -7.89 15.95
C HIS A 151 -8.36 -6.56 15.44
N SER A 152 -8.29 -5.53 16.29
CA SER A 152 -8.65 -4.15 15.95
C SER A 152 -7.81 -3.59 14.81
N GLU A 153 -6.57 -4.05 14.67
CA GLU A 153 -5.63 -3.63 13.63
C GLU A 153 -6.19 -3.93 12.23
N ALA A 154 -6.83 -5.08 12.06
CA ALA A 154 -7.45 -5.46 10.79
C ALA A 154 -8.62 -4.53 10.42
N ALA A 155 -9.40 -4.08 11.42
CA ALA A 155 -10.48 -3.12 11.20
C ALA A 155 -9.92 -1.74 10.81
N LYS A 156 -8.84 -1.27 11.48
CA LYS A 156 -8.16 -0.01 11.14
C LYS A 156 -7.59 -0.03 9.73
N GLN A 157 -6.97 -1.14 9.33
CA GLN A 157 -6.46 -1.35 7.97
C GLN A 157 -7.57 -1.29 6.91
N ILE A 158 -8.77 -1.81 7.22
CA ILE A 158 -9.93 -1.71 6.32
C ILE A 158 -10.51 -0.29 6.30
N ALA A 159 -10.57 0.39 7.43
CA ALA A 159 -11.17 1.71 7.56
C ALA A 159 -10.46 2.79 6.72
N VAL A 160 -9.15 2.64 6.50
CA VAL A 160 -8.37 3.55 5.65
C VAL A 160 -8.34 3.14 4.16
N ALA A 161 -8.88 1.97 3.81
CA ALA A 161 -8.75 1.43 2.46
C ALA A 161 -9.50 2.27 1.42
N ASP A 162 -8.85 2.51 0.28
CA ASP A 162 -9.51 2.94 -0.95
C ASP A 162 -10.00 1.75 -1.78
N ARG A 163 -9.35 0.59 -1.62
CA ARG A 163 -9.75 -0.66 -2.23
C ARG A 163 -9.44 -1.85 -1.32
N LEU A 164 -10.37 -2.80 -1.28
CA LEU A 164 -10.19 -4.08 -0.61
C LEU A 164 -9.86 -5.16 -1.65
N LEU A 165 -8.78 -5.90 -1.39
CA LEU A 165 -8.39 -7.04 -2.21
C LEU A 165 -8.56 -8.33 -1.40
N ILE A 166 -9.58 -9.10 -1.73
CA ILE A 166 -9.87 -10.36 -1.05
C ILE A 166 -9.03 -11.46 -1.68
N THR A 167 -8.08 -12.02 -0.92
CA THR A 167 -7.12 -13.03 -1.37
C THR A 167 -7.54 -14.44 -0.97
N LYS A 168 -6.92 -15.46 -1.57
CA LYS A 168 -7.17 -16.89 -1.26
C LYS A 168 -8.62 -17.32 -1.44
N THR A 169 -9.34 -16.68 -2.36
CA THR A 169 -10.76 -16.99 -2.59
C THR A 169 -10.99 -18.37 -3.19
N ASP A 170 -9.94 -18.96 -3.78
CA ASP A 170 -9.88 -20.35 -4.22
C ASP A 170 -9.97 -21.38 -3.07
N LEU A 171 -9.71 -20.96 -1.83
CA LEU A 171 -9.72 -21.84 -0.65
C LEU A 171 -11.03 -21.83 0.13
N VAL A 172 -12.04 -21.09 -0.33
CA VAL A 172 -13.32 -20.94 0.39
C VAL A 172 -14.53 -21.18 -0.51
N SER A 173 -15.66 -21.54 0.10
CA SER A 173 -16.94 -21.62 -0.62
C SER A 173 -17.46 -20.22 -1.00
N ASN A 174 -18.31 -20.15 -2.02
CA ASN A 174 -18.99 -18.90 -2.39
C ASN A 174 -19.84 -18.33 -1.25
N GLU A 175 -20.37 -19.18 -0.38
CA GLU A 175 -21.13 -18.78 0.81
C GLU A 175 -20.22 -18.07 1.83
N ALA A 176 -19.06 -18.68 2.16
CA ALA A 176 -18.10 -18.08 3.07
C ALA A 176 -17.54 -16.75 2.52
N LEU A 177 -17.25 -16.70 1.22
CA LEU A 177 -16.84 -15.47 0.54
C LEU A 177 -17.93 -14.40 0.59
N GLY A 178 -19.19 -14.77 0.35
CA GLY A 178 -20.34 -13.87 0.44
C GLY A 178 -20.51 -13.28 1.84
N GLY A 179 -20.37 -14.11 2.88
CA GLY A 179 -20.40 -13.66 4.28
C GLY A 179 -19.28 -12.67 4.62
N LEU A 180 -18.06 -12.94 4.15
CA LEU A 180 -16.94 -12.01 4.32
C LEU A 180 -17.20 -10.68 3.61
N ARG A 181 -17.61 -10.71 2.33
CA ARG A 181 -17.91 -9.50 1.53
C ARG A 181 -18.98 -8.64 2.19
N HIS A 182 -20.03 -9.26 2.72
CA HIS A 182 -21.09 -8.57 3.43
C HIS A 182 -20.59 -7.86 4.69
N ARG A 183 -19.69 -8.52 5.45
CA ARG A 183 -19.06 -7.92 6.62
C ARG A 183 -18.14 -6.76 6.26
N LEU A 184 -17.36 -6.90 5.19
CA LEU A 184 -16.49 -5.83 4.69
C LEU A 184 -17.29 -4.60 4.27
N GLU A 185 -18.44 -4.80 3.61
CA GLU A 185 -19.34 -3.71 3.23
C GLU A 185 -19.88 -2.93 4.43
N HIS A 186 -20.13 -3.61 5.57
CA HIS A 186 -20.54 -2.95 6.81
C HIS A 186 -19.41 -2.14 7.46
N LEU A 187 -18.17 -2.64 7.37
CA LEU A 187 -17.01 -1.99 8.00
C LEU A 187 -16.48 -0.81 7.18
N ALA A 188 -16.49 -0.93 5.85
CA ALA A 188 -16.05 0.10 4.93
C ALA A 188 -17.05 0.27 3.79
N PRO A 189 -18.20 0.92 4.06
CA PRO A 189 -19.21 1.18 3.03
C PRO A 189 -18.60 1.97 1.88
N ALA A 190 -18.97 1.61 0.64
CA ALA A 190 -18.49 2.24 -0.59
C ALA A 190 -16.99 2.07 -0.90
N VAL A 191 -16.28 1.16 -0.22
CA VAL A 191 -14.95 0.72 -0.65
C VAL A 191 -15.10 -0.45 -1.63
N GLU A 192 -14.50 -0.31 -2.80
CA GLU A 192 -14.58 -1.33 -3.84
C GLU A 192 -13.88 -2.62 -3.38
N GLN A 193 -14.55 -3.76 -3.59
CA GLN A 193 -14.06 -5.09 -3.22
C GLN A 193 -13.69 -5.89 -4.48
N THR A 194 -12.40 -6.11 -4.69
CA THR A 194 -11.85 -6.95 -5.76
C THR A 194 -11.49 -8.32 -5.20
N VAL A 195 -11.68 -9.37 -6.00
CA VAL A 195 -11.36 -10.75 -5.61
C VAL A 195 -10.14 -11.22 -6.39
N ALA A 196 -9.16 -11.78 -5.67
CA ALA A 196 -8.03 -12.49 -6.21
C ALA A 196 -8.26 -14.01 -6.11
N ARG A 197 -8.14 -14.73 -7.23
CA ARG A 197 -8.20 -16.19 -7.29
C ARG A 197 -6.81 -16.75 -7.59
N ASN A 198 -6.29 -17.69 -6.80
CA ASN A 198 -4.95 -18.26 -7.00
C ASN A 198 -3.79 -17.23 -7.02
N GLY A 199 -3.97 -16.07 -6.36
CA GLY A 199 -3.03 -14.95 -6.47
C GLY A 199 -3.07 -14.22 -7.83
N GLU A 200 -3.90 -14.69 -8.76
CA GLU A 200 -4.30 -13.95 -9.95
C GLU A 200 -5.40 -12.97 -9.55
N VAL A 201 -5.02 -11.71 -9.57
CA VAL A 201 -6.00 -10.62 -9.64
C VAL A 201 -6.20 -10.36 -11.13
N GLU A 202 -7.34 -9.80 -11.51
CA GLU A 202 -7.39 -9.07 -12.77
C GLU A 202 -6.41 -7.90 -12.61
N LEU A 203 -5.13 -8.15 -12.93
CA LEU A 203 -3.99 -7.32 -12.52
C LEU A 203 -4.03 -5.95 -13.18
N GLU A 204 -4.78 -5.80 -14.27
CA GLU A 204 -5.14 -4.51 -14.87
C GLU A 204 -5.90 -3.61 -13.87
N LEU A 205 -6.75 -4.20 -13.01
CA LEU A 205 -7.41 -3.49 -11.92
C LEU A 205 -6.44 -3.14 -10.79
N LEU A 206 -5.33 -3.88 -10.64
CA LEU A 206 -4.32 -3.56 -9.64
C LEU A 206 -3.18 -2.65 -10.13
N ALA A 207 -2.87 -2.68 -11.42
CA ALA A 207 -1.98 -1.72 -12.07
C ALA A 207 -2.58 -0.30 -11.98
N SER A 208 -3.92 -0.22 -11.94
CA SER A 208 -4.69 0.99 -11.64
C SER A 208 -4.89 1.26 -10.14
N LEU A 209 -4.30 0.48 -9.20
CA LEU A 209 -4.22 0.81 -7.77
C LEU A 209 -3.54 2.15 -7.60
N PRO A 210 -4.10 3.02 -6.78
CA PRO A 210 -4.74 4.20 -7.30
C PRO A 210 -3.66 5.17 -7.78
N ALA A 211 -3.28 5.05 -9.05
CA ALA A 211 -2.66 6.18 -9.74
C ALA A 211 -3.75 7.16 -10.19
N ASP A 212 -5.00 6.69 -10.37
CA ASP A 212 -6.06 7.46 -11.04
C ASP A 212 -7.09 8.07 -10.09
N ALA A 213 -7.14 7.61 -8.84
CA ALA A 213 -7.86 8.30 -7.78
C ALA A 213 -6.87 9.23 -7.09
N ALA A 214 -7.04 10.55 -7.21
CA ALA A 214 -6.49 11.41 -6.18
C ALA A 214 -7.18 10.96 -4.88
N ALA A 215 -6.44 10.33 -3.97
CA ALA A 215 -6.87 10.31 -2.59
C ALA A 215 -6.99 11.79 -2.20
N ASP A 216 -8.23 12.31 -2.15
CA ASP A 216 -8.47 13.64 -1.62
C ASP A 216 -7.88 13.62 -0.22
N VAL A 217 -6.83 14.41 0.00
CA VAL A 217 -6.10 14.48 1.26
C VAL A 217 -7.09 14.73 2.40
N THR A 218 -8.18 15.45 2.13
CA THR A 218 -9.30 15.66 3.04
C THR A 218 -10.05 14.37 3.36
N ARG A 219 -10.40 13.56 2.35
CA ARG A 219 -11.06 12.26 2.52
C ARG A 219 -10.16 11.26 3.23
N MET A 220 -8.88 11.23 2.89
CA MET A 220 -7.87 10.38 3.54
C MET A 220 -7.69 10.79 5.01
N ALA A 221 -7.56 12.10 5.28
CA ALA A 221 -7.50 12.64 6.64
C ALA A 221 -8.73 12.24 7.47
N MET A 222 -9.93 12.34 6.89
CA MET A 222 -11.17 11.92 7.55
C MET A 222 -11.15 10.44 7.90
N ARG A 223 -10.74 9.56 6.97
CA ARG A 223 -10.64 8.12 7.21
C ARG A 223 -9.60 7.75 8.26
N VAL A 224 -8.43 8.39 8.21
CA VAL A 224 -7.37 8.21 9.21
C VAL A 224 -7.87 8.64 10.59
N THR A 225 -8.57 9.77 10.67
CA THR A 225 -9.13 10.27 11.94
C THR A 225 -10.24 9.37 12.47
N SER A 226 -11.14 8.87 11.60
CA SER A 226 -12.20 7.95 12.02
C SER A 226 -11.67 6.57 12.42
N ALA A 227 -10.64 6.06 11.73
CA ALA A 227 -9.99 4.80 12.07
C ALA A 227 -9.25 4.86 13.42
N ALA A 228 -8.71 6.02 13.79
CA ALA A 228 -8.07 6.23 15.08
C ALA A 228 -9.07 6.30 16.25
N ALA A 229 -10.34 6.62 15.98
CA ALA A 229 -11.41 6.73 16.96
C ALA A 229 -12.20 5.42 17.19
N SER A 230 -11.87 4.36 16.44
CA SER A 230 -12.52 3.04 16.44
C SER A 230 -11.61 1.97 17.04
#